data_AF-A0A0F9QDL6-F1
#
_entry.id   AF-A0A0F9QDL6-F1
#
_cell.length_a   1.000
_cell.length_b   1.000
_cell.length_c   1.000
_cell.angle_alpha   90.00
_cell.angle_beta   90.00
_cell.angle_gamma   90.00
#
_symmetry.space_group_name_H-M   'P 1'
#
loop_
_entity.id
_entity.type
_entity.pdbx_description
1 polymer ?
#
loop_
_entity_poly.entity_id
_entity_poly.type
_entity_poly.pdbx_seq_one_letter_code
_entity_poly.pdbx_strand_id
1 'polypeptide(L)'
;MKPSSVIVKVFDFEKKRFIDDSLENEVRYSQMASSGAMNKVLIPVTDRNPEKVVLWIKLVSHISNNFFPPKLHSEIPMTPPLDLSPEEITKYYLEEHKSRFEQAFLDTHKGNIESFLAEVQYAFVRAYVHKEDDVATNRWLHLIHSIYNAGKRNIEENSELFPPLINTIITQFNCLSDNYFSPDDEFIRGSMNLIEDMNDIGTKDLQDKAKEFNDYINKRRVKYFKNGIESV
;
A
#
# COMPACT_ATOMS: atom_id res chain seq x y z
N MET A 1 4.19 13.20 14.30
CA MET A 1 3.58 14.50 14.64
C MET A 1 3.60 14.64 16.15
N LYS A 2 4.15 15.75 16.66
CA LYS A 2 3.90 16.11 18.05
C LYS A 2 2.38 16.31 18.21
N PRO A 3 1.74 15.86 19.30
CA PRO A 3 0.29 15.96 19.51
C PRO A 3 -0.29 17.39 19.63
N SER A 4 0.40 18.43 19.15
CA SER A 4 0.11 19.83 19.47
C SER A 4 -0.09 20.77 18.28
N SER A 5 -0.04 20.32 17.03
CA SER A 5 -0.31 21.19 15.88
C SER A 5 -1.75 21.01 15.40
N VAL A 6 -2.66 21.83 15.92
CA VAL A 6 -3.95 22.05 15.27
C VAL A 6 -3.66 22.78 13.96
N ILE A 7 -3.98 22.15 12.83
CA ILE A 7 -3.86 22.78 11.51
C ILE A 7 -5.22 23.37 11.18
N VAL A 8 -5.27 24.67 10.93
CA VAL A 8 -6.49 25.35 10.48
C VAL A 8 -6.38 25.58 8.98
N LYS A 9 -7.38 25.09 8.24
CA LYS A 9 -7.46 25.28 6.80
C LYS A 9 -8.57 26.28 6.48
N VAL A 10 -8.26 27.28 5.66
CA VAL A 10 -9.24 28.24 5.12
C VAL A 10 -9.36 28.04 3.62
N PHE A 11 -10.57 28.18 3.08
CA PHE A 11 -10.79 28.10 1.64
C PHE A 11 -10.39 29.40 0.97
N ASP A 12 -9.35 29.36 0.14
CA ASP A 12 -8.95 30.45 -0.74
C ASP A 12 -9.82 30.43 -2.01
N PHE A 13 -10.70 31.42 -2.15
CA PHE A 13 -11.66 31.50 -3.26
C PHE A 13 -11.00 31.75 -4.61
N GLU A 14 -9.88 32.50 -4.65
CA GLU A 14 -9.16 32.80 -5.89
C GLU A 14 -8.45 31.55 -6.40
N LYS A 15 -7.77 30.83 -5.50
CA LYS A 15 -7.03 29.60 -5.82
C LYS A 15 -7.92 28.36 -5.80
N LYS A 16 -9.19 28.49 -5.40
CA LYS A 16 -10.18 27.40 -5.25
C LYS A 16 -9.64 26.20 -4.47
N ARG A 17 -8.90 26.45 -3.38
CA ARG A 17 -8.26 25.39 -2.58
C ARG A 17 -8.19 25.76 -1.11
N PHE A 18 -8.10 24.75 -0.25
CA PHE A 18 -7.79 24.95 1.16
C PHE A 18 -6.30 25.27 1.33
N ILE A 19 -6.01 26.34 2.07
CA ILE A 19 -4.65 26.75 2.45
C ILE A 19 -4.52 26.73 3.97
N ASP A 20 -3.29 26.58 4.48
CA ASP A 20 -3.02 26.79 5.91
C ASP A 20 -3.32 28.25 6.28
N ASP A 21 -3.96 28.44 7.42
CA ASP A 21 -4.26 29.75 7.99
C ASP A 21 -3.02 30.35 8.66
N SER A 22 -3.14 31.59 9.13
CA SER A 22 -2.13 32.23 9.97
C SER A 22 -1.96 31.50 11.31
N LEU A 23 -0.74 31.54 11.85
CA LEU A 23 -0.42 30.98 13.17
C LEU A 23 -1.31 31.56 14.28
N GLU A 24 -1.68 32.84 14.18
CA GLU A 24 -2.60 33.49 15.12
C GLU A 24 -3.96 32.79 15.14
N ASN A 25 -4.52 32.51 13.96
CA ASN A 25 -5.78 31.79 13.83
C ASN A 25 -5.65 30.34 14.28
N GLU A 26 -4.54 29.65 14.00
CA GLU A 26 -4.29 28.30 14.53
C GLU A 26 -4.34 28.26 16.05
N VAL A 27 -3.66 29.21 16.73
CA VAL A 27 -3.70 29.33 18.19
C VAL A 27 -5.11 29.60 18.69
N ARG A 28 -5.80 30.57 18.07
CA ARG A 28 -7.18 30.94 18.45
C ARG A 28 -8.14 29.77 18.31
N TYR A 29 -8.17 29.10 17.17
CA TYR A 29 -9.09 27.99 16.93
C TYR A 29 -8.72 26.74 17.74
N SER A 30 -7.43 26.52 18.03
CA SER A 30 -7.00 25.47 18.96
C SER A 30 -7.56 25.70 20.37
N GLN A 31 -7.54 26.94 20.87
CA GLN A 31 -8.14 27.30 22.15
C GLN A 31 -9.68 27.15 22.13
N MET A 32 -10.33 27.56 21.04
CA MET A 32 -11.78 27.41 20.86
C MET A 32 -12.21 25.95 20.79
N ALA A 33 -11.44 25.09 20.11
CA ALA A 33 -11.68 23.65 20.06
C ALA A 33 -11.50 23.01 21.44
N SER A 34 -10.39 23.33 22.13
CA SER A 34 -10.06 22.75 23.44
C SER A 34 -11.02 23.18 24.57
N SER A 35 -11.59 24.38 24.47
CA SER A 35 -12.61 24.88 25.42
C SER A 35 -14.02 24.34 25.15
N GLY A 36 -14.22 23.59 24.06
CA GLY A 36 -15.52 23.08 23.66
C GLY A 36 -16.44 24.11 23.01
N ALA A 37 -15.97 25.36 22.80
CA ALA A 37 -16.74 26.42 22.16
C ALA A 37 -17.16 26.05 20.72
N MET A 38 -16.44 25.12 20.09
CA MET A 38 -16.72 24.64 18.74
C MET A 38 -17.45 23.29 18.69
N ASN A 39 -17.87 22.70 19.82
CA ASN A 39 -18.43 21.33 19.86
C ASN A 39 -19.70 21.14 19.01
N LYS A 40 -20.45 22.22 18.74
CA LYS A 40 -21.63 22.18 17.86
C LYS A 40 -21.29 22.26 16.37
N VAL A 41 -20.06 22.63 16.02
CA VAL A 41 -19.61 22.90 14.64
C VAL A 41 -18.56 21.88 14.20
N LEU A 42 -17.68 21.46 15.11
CA LEU A 42 -16.73 20.38 14.87
C LEU A 42 -17.44 19.04 14.86
N ILE A 43 -17.07 18.21 13.90
CA ILE A 43 -17.59 16.86 13.77
C ILE A 43 -16.46 15.92 14.18
N PRO A 44 -16.59 15.20 15.31
CA PRO A 44 -15.61 14.20 15.69
C PRO A 44 -15.60 13.09 14.64
N VAL A 45 -14.46 12.92 13.97
CA VAL A 45 -14.32 11.91 12.90
C VAL A 45 -14.49 10.50 13.49
N THR A 46 -14.01 10.30 14.72
CA THR A 46 -14.13 9.04 15.49
C THR A 46 -15.58 8.64 15.73
N ASP A 47 -16.44 9.60 16.05
CA ASP A 47 -17.82 9.31 16.44
C ASP A 47 -18.68 9.08 15.20
N ARG A 48 -18.39 9.81 14.12
CA ARG A 48 -19.16 9.71 12.88
C ARG A 48 -18.80 8.50 12.03
N ASN A 49 -17.53 8.08 12.02
CA ASN A 49 -17.08 6.96 11.18
C ASN A 49 -16.00 6.12 11.89
N PRO A 50 -16.29 5.49 13.04
CA PRO A 50 -15.29 4.75 13.82
C PRO A 50 -14.58 3.67 12.99
N GLU A 51 -15.33 2.92 12.17
CA GLU A 51 -14.75 1.88 11.31
C GLU A 51 -13.78 2.42 10.28
N LYS A 52 -14.08 3.58 9.66
CA LYS A 52 -13.19 4.22 8.68
C LYS A 52 -11.93 4.76 9.33
N VAL A 53 -12.03 5.25 10.57
CA VAL A 53 -10.84 5.68 11.34
C VAL A 53 -9.94 4.49 11.64
N VAL A 54 -10.50 3.35 12.06
CA VAL A 54 -9.73 2.12 12.28
C VAL A 54 -9.09 1.65 10.98
N LEU A 55 -9.81 1.68 9.87
CA LEU A 55 -9.26 1.35 8.56
C LEU A 55 -8.11 2.30 8.17
N TRP A 56 -8.29 3.61 8.37
CA TRP A 56 -7.26 4.60 8.09
C TRP A 56 -5.99 4.36 8.91
N ILE A 57 -6.12 4.10 10.21
CA ILE A 57 -4.98 3.77 11.08
C ILE A 57 -4.20 2.55 10.54
N LYS A 58 -4.91 1.52 10.07
CA LYS A 58 -4.28 0.34 9.46
C LYS A 58 -3.62 0.66 8.11
N LEU A 59 -4.20 1.54 7.30
CA LEU A 59 -3.65 1.94 5.99
C LEU A 59 -2.33 2.71 6.10
N VAL A 60 -2.05 3.34 7.25
CA VAL A 60 -0.86 4.17 7.46
C VAL A 60 0.04 3.65 8.59
N SER A 61 -0.17 2.42 9.06
CA SER A 61 0.46 1.87 10.26
C SER A 61 1.99 1.77 10.19
N HIS A 62 2.56 1.62 9.00
CA HIS A 62 4.02 1.56 8.76
C HIS A 62 4.61 2.92 8.39
N ILE A 63 3.77 3.95 8.18
CA ILE A 63 4.24 5.29 7.82
C ILE A 63 4.70 6.01 9.09
N SER A 64 6.00 5.97 9.35
CA SER A 64 6.61 6.69 10.47
C SER A 64 6.58 8.20 10.27
N ASN A 65 6.19 8.90 11.33
CA ASN A 65 6.23 10.36 11.40
C ASN A 65 7.62 10.98 11.18
N ASN A 66 8.69 10.25 11.52
CA ASN A 66 10.06 10.75 11.37
C ASN A 66 10.54 10.69 9.92
N PHE A 67 9.87 9.91 9.08
CA PHE A 67 10.21 9.67 7.69
C PHE A 67 9.04 10.02 6.76
N PHE A 68 8.15 10.90 7.21
CA PHE A 68 7.01 11.34 6.42
C PHE A 68 7.35 12.58 5.57
N PRO A 69 7.01 12.59 4.27
CA PRO A 69 6.45 11.47 3.51
C PRO A 69 7.52 10.42 3.14
N PRO A 70 7.18 9.11 3.12
CA PRO A 70 8.06 8.09 2.55
C PRO A 70 8.42 8.43 1.11
N LYS A 71 9.66 8.13 0.71
CA LYS A 71 10.11 8.35 -0.66
C LYS A 71 9.44 7.34 -1.58
N LEU A 72 8.84 7.82 -2.67
CA LEU A 72 8.45 6.98 -3.80
C LEU A 72 9.68 6.81 -4.71
N HIS A 73 10.27 5.62 -4.70
CA HIS A 73 11.43 5.31 -5.52
C HIS A 73 11.02 5.09 -6.98
N SER A 74 11.82 5.62 -7.90
CA SER A 74 11.69 5.30 -9.31
C SER A 74 12.23 3.91 -9.60
N GLU A 75 11.62 3.21 -10.56
CA GLU A 75 12.15 1.96 -11.07
C GLU A 75 13.44 2.22 -11.85
N ILE A 76 14.45 1.37 -11.63
CA ILE A 76 15.64 1.30 -12.47
C ILE A 76 15.53 -0.02 -13.22
N PRO A 77 15.12 -0.04 -14.49
CA PRO A 77 15.02 -1.27 -15.23
C PRO A 77 16.40 -1.94 -15.32
N MET A 78 16.47 -3.23 -15.00
CA MET A 78 17.66 -4.02 -15.28
C MET A 78 17.74 -4.28 -16.78
N THR A 79 18.66 -3.58 -17.44
CA THR A 79 19.01 -3.82 -18.84
C THR A 79 20.38 -4.48 -18.91
N PRO A 80 20.55 -5.58 -19.66
CA PRO A 80 21.88 -6.12 -19.89
C PRO A 80 22.76 -5.06 -20.58
N PRO A 81 24.08 -5.05 -20.32
CA PRO A 81 25.02 -4.20 -21.05
C PRO A 81 24.89 -4.39 -22.58
N LEU A 82 25.03 -3.30 -23.33
CA LEU A 82 24.81 -3.28 -24.78
C LEU A 82 25.89 -4.01 -25.59
N ASP A 83 27.02 -4.33 -24.96
CA ASP A 83 28.20 -4.96 -25.54
C ASP A 83 28.27 -6.48 -25.32
N LEU A 84 27.26 -7.08 -24.68
CA LEU A 84 27.22 -8.53 -24.47
C LEU A 84 26.82 -9.29 -25.75
N SER A 85 27.53 -10.39 -26.02
CA SER A 85 27.10 -11.40 -27.00
C SER A 85 25.83 -12.15 -26.52
N PRO A 86 25.08 -12.83 -27.42
CA PRO A 86 23.88 -13.58 -27.03
C PRO A 86 24.12 -14.62 -25.92
N GLU A 87 25.26 -15.30 -25.93
CA GLU A 87 25.65 -16.26 -24.89
C GLU A 87 25.91 -15.56 -23.55
N GLU A 88 26.55 -14.40 -23.56
CA GLU A 88 26.81 -13.58 -22.38
C GLU A 88 25.53 -12.94 -21.82
N ILE A 89 24.57 -12.57 -22.67
CA ILE A 89 23.24 -12.11 -22.25
C ILE A 89 22.52 -13.22 -21.48
N THR A 90 22.58 -14.46 -22.00
CA THR A 90 21.96 -15.61 -21.31
C THR A 90 22.60 -15.84 -19.95
N LYS A 91 23.93 -15.79 -19.88
CA LYS A 91 24.68 -15.91 -18.63
C LYS A 91 24.34 -14.78 -17.65
N TYR A 92 24.25 -13.53 -18.13
CA TYR A 92 23.83 -12.38 -17.33
C TYR A 92 22.45 -12.59 -16.70
N TYR A 93 21.48 -13.10 -17.47
CA TYR A 93 20.15 -13.41 -16.95
C TYR A 93 20.12 -14.55 -15.92
N LEU A 94 21.08 -15.46 -15.95
CA LEU A 94 21.16 -16.57 -15.01
C LEU A 94 21.92 -16.22 -13.73
N GLU A 95 22.97 -15.40 -13.84
CA GLU A 95 23.91 -15.16 -12.74
C GLU A 95 23.69 -13.81 -12.04
N GLU A 96 23.31 -12.78 -12.79
CA GLU A 96 23.31 -11.40 -12.30
C GLU A 96 21.89 -10.79 -12.27
N HIS A 97 20.95 -11.33 -13.04
CA HIS A 97 19.61 -10.78 -13.13
C HIS A 97 18.78 -11.06 -11.87
N LYS A 98 18.55 -9.99 -11.12
CA LYS A 98 17.68 -10.00 -9.95
C LYS A 98 16.22 -9.94 -10.35
N SER A 99 15.39 -10.69 -9.64
CA SER A 99 13.92 -10.56 -9.72
C SER A 99 13.48 -9.13 -9.38
N ARG A 100 12.28 -8.76 -9.84
CA ARG A 100 11.68 -7.46 -9.49
C ARG A 100 11.49 -7.30 -7.98
N PHE A 101 11.23 -8.41 -7.28
CA PHE A 101 11.18 -8.43 -5.82
C PHE A 101 12.52 -8.06 -5.20
N GLU A 102 13.61 -8.70 -5.62
CA GLU A 102 14.95 -8.41 -5.08
C GLU A 102 15.36 -6.95 -5.34
N GLN A 103 15.07 -6.43 -6.54
CA GLN A 103 15.33 -5.01 -6.85
C GLN A 103 14.51 -4.07 -5.95
N ALA A 104 13.22 -4.37 -5.76
CA ALA A 104 12.33 -3.55 -4.95
C ALA A 104 12.67 -3.66 -3.46
N PHE A 105 12.90 -4.85 -2.92
CA PHE A 105 13.08 -5.06 -1.48
C PHE A 105 14.56 -4.98 -1.06
N LEU A 106 15.45 -5.73 -1.71
CA LEU A 106 16.86 -5.80 -1.33
C LEU A 106 17.65 -4.60 -1.82
N ASP A 107 17.48 -4.20 -3.09
CA ASP A 107 18.31 -3.10 -3.63
C ASP A 107 17.79 -1.73 -3.22
N THR A 108 16.49 -1.49 -3.35
CA THR A 108 15.89 -0.18 -3.02
C THR A 108 15.78 0.03 -1.52
N HIS A 109 15.26 -0.95 -0.79
CA HIS A 109 14.99 -0.83 0.66
C HIS A 109 16.05 -1.48 1.54
N LYS A 110 17.10 -2.09 0.96
CA LYS A 110 18.18 -2.74 1.73
C LYS A 110 17.66 -3.83 2.65
N GLY A 111 16.60 -4.52 2.24
CA GLY A 111 15.93 -5.56 3.05
C GLY A 111 15.18 -5.01 4.26
N ASN A 112 14.98 -3.69 4.36
CA ASN A 112 14.28 -3.10 5.50
C ASN A 112 12.75 -3.23 5.33
N ILE A 113 12.16 -4.13 6.10
CA ILE A 113 10.71 -4.44 6.10
C ILE A 113 9.87 -3.17 6.32
N GLU A 114 10.18 -2.38 7.35
CA GLU A 114 9.39 -1.19 7.69
C GLU A 114 9.42 -0.13 6.58
N SER A 115 10.59 0.12 6.00
CA SER A 115 10.75 1.06 4.88
C SER A 115 9.95 0.59 3.65
N PHE A 116 10.03 -0.69 3.33
CA PHE A 116 9.29 -1.28 2.21
C PHE A 116 7.76 -1.19 2.41
N LEU A 117 7.27 -1.58 3.59
CA LEU A 117 5.85 -1.50 3.94
C LEU A 117 5.35 -0.05 3.99
N ALA A 118 6.17 0.88 4.47
CA ALA A 118 5.85 2.31 4.47
C ALA A 118 5.69 2.85 3.04
N GLU A 119 6.57 2.46 2.10
CA GLU A 119 6.44 2.86 0.70
C GLU A 119 5.19 2.25 0.06
N VAL A 120 4.93 0.95 0.29
CA VAL A 120 3.71 0.26 -0.21
C VAL A 120 2.44 0.96 0.27
N GLN A 121 2.37 1.32 1.56
CA GLN A 121 1.23 2.04 2.13
C GLN A 121 1.10 3.46 1.59
N TYR A 122 2.21 4.20 1.53
CA TYR A 122 2.19 5.59 1.09
C TYR A 122 1.83 5.72 -0.40
N ALA A 123 2.38 4.85 -1.25
CA ALA A 123 2.05 4.79 -2.67
C ALA A 123 0.55 4.51 -2.87
N PHE A 124 0.01 3.51 -2.15
CA PHE A 124 -1.41 3.19 -2.20
C PHE A 124 -2.30 4.35 -1.76
N VAL A 125 -2.04 4.92 -0.57
CA VAL A 125 -2.88 6.00 -0.01
C VAL A 125 -2.87 7.22 -0.92
N ARG A 126 -1.70 7.57 -1.46
CA ARG A 126 -1.57 8.69 -2.40
C ARG A 126 -2.34 8.44 -3.69
N ALA A 127 -2.22 7.25 -4.29
CA ALA A 127 -2.98 6.85 -5.47
C ALA A 127 -4.51 6.81 -5.21
N TYR A 128 -4.92 6.31 -4.04
CA TYR A 128 -6.33 6.17 -3.68
C TYR A 128 -7.02 7.52 -3.45
N VAL A 129 -6.34 8.44 -2.77
CA VAL A 129 -6.86 9.79 -2.47
C VAL A 129 -6.75 10.71 -3.70
N HIS A 130 -5.65 10.63 -4.44
CA HIS A 130 -5.39 11.41 -5.64
C HIS A 130 -5.36 10.50 -6.87
N LYS A 131 -6.54 10.23 -7.42
CA LYS A 131 -6.72 9.29 -8.55
C LYS A 131 -5.95 9.64 -9.83
N GLU A 132 -5.52 10.89 -9.98
CA GLU A 132 -4.74 11.38 -11.11
C GLU A 132 -3.21 11.33 -10.84
N ASP A 133 -2.80 10.79 -9.69
CA ASP A 133 -1.39 10.65 -9.33
C ASP A 133 -0.79 9.39 -9.96
N ASP A 134 -0.42 9.50 -11.24
CA ASP A 134 0.15 8.39 -12.02
C ASP A 134 1.44 7.85 -11.39
N VAL A 135 2.23 8.73 -10.75
CA VAL A 135 3.49 8.32 -10.10
C VAL A 135 3.20 7.38 -8.93
N ALA A 136 2.27 7.75 -8.06
CA ALA A 136 1.87 6.91 -6.92
C ALA A 136 1.20 5.62 -7.39
N THR A 137 0.33 5.71 -8.39
CA THR A 137 -0.39 4.56 -8.95
C THR A 137 0.58 3.55 -9.56
N ASN A 138 1.44 3.99 -10.47
CA ASN A 138 2.43 3.12 -11.12
C ASN A 138 3.38 2.51 -10.10
N ARG A 139 3.80 3.28 -9.09
CA ARG A 139 4.70 2.76 -8.05
C ARG A 139 4.01 1.71 -7.18
N TRP A 140 2.76 1.94 -6.76
CA TRP A 140 2.01 0.94 -6.01
C TRP A 140 1.82 -0.35 -6.79
N LEU A 141 1.39 -0.26 -8.06
CA LEU A 141 1.23 -1.42 -8.95
C LEU A 141 2.55 -2.17 -9.13
N HIS A 142 3.65 -1.45 -9.37
CA HIS A 142 4.98 -2.05 -9.48
C HIS A 142 5.33 -2.84 -8.21
N LEU A 143 5.17 -2.24 -7.03
CA LEU A 143 5.48 -2.92 -5.76
C LEU A 143 4.65 -4.18 -5.57
N ILE A 144 3.34 -4.12 -5.84
CA ILE A 144 2.43 -5.27 -5.77
C ILE A 144 2.84 -6.37 -6.75
N HIS A 145 3.14 -6.02 -8.00
CA HIS A 145 3.60 -6.98 -9.00
C HIS A 145 4.96 -7.59 -8.64
N SER A 146 5.88 -6.81 -8.07
CA SER A 146 7.16 -7.33 -7.57
C SER A 146 6.93 -8.39 -6.49
N ILE A 147 5.98 -8.18 -5.58
CA ILE A 147 5.64 -9.15 -4.53
C ILE A 147 5.06 -10.44 -5.12
N TYR A 148 4.14 -10.35 -6.09
CA TYR A 148 3.56 -11.52 -6.75
C TYR A 148 4.59 -12.34 -7.53
N ASN A 149 5.74 -11.74 -7.85
CA ASN A 149 6.85 -12.39 -8.54
C ASN A 149 8.07 -12.56 -7.63
N ALA A 150 7.88 -12.60 -6.30
CA ALA A 150 8.96 -12.90 -5.37
C ALA A 150 9.52 -14.31 -5.61
N GLY A 151 8.64 -15.27 -5.89
CA GLY A 151 9.00 -16.67 -6.02
C GLY A 151 9.40 -17.30 -4.69
N LYS A 152 9.37 -18.64 -4.68
CA LYS A 152 9.57 -19.45 -3.48
C LYS A 152 10.83 -19.07 -2.68
N ARG A 153 11.99 -19.06 -3.33
CA ARG A 153 13.26 -18.76 -2.66
C ARG A 153 13.23 -17.44 -1.86
N ASN A 154 12.72 -16.35 -2.44
CA ASN A 154 12.67 -15.06 -1.76
C ASN A 154 11.65 -15.06 -0.61
N ILE A 155 10.54 -15.79 -0.75
CA ILE A 155 9.55 -15.94 0.32
C ILE A 155 10.14 -16.68 1.52
N GLU A 156 10.92 -17.74 1.27
CA GLU A 156 11.60 -18.49 2.32
C GLU A 156 12.67 -17.63 3.02
N GLU A 157 13.57 -17.01 2.24
CA GLU A 157 14.67 -16.17 2.76
C GLU A 157 14.17 -14.93 3.52
N ASN A 158 12.99 -14.41 3.17
CA ASN A 158 12.42 -13.18 3.76
C ASN A 158 11.07 -13.44 4.42
N SER A 159 10.90 -14.60 5.05
CA SER A 159 9.62 -15.05 5.61
C SER A 159 8.96 -14.08 6.60
N GLU A 160 9.74 -13.28 7.34
CA GLU A 160 9.23 -12.26 8.28
C GLU A 160 8.48 -11.11 7.60
N LEU A 161 8.78 -10.82 6.32
CA LEU A 161 8.13 -9.75 5.55
C LEU A 161 6.68 -10.07 5.21
N PHE A 162 6.39 -11.33 4.86
CA PHE A 162 5.13 -11.68 4.20
C PHE A 162 3.91 -11.56 5.12
N PRO A 163 3.94 -11.95 6.41
CA PRO A 163 2.80 -11.75 7.30
C PRO A 163 2.30 -10.31 7.43
N PRO A 164 3.14 -9.30 7.75
CA PRO A 164 2.70 -7.92 7.79
C PRO A 164 2.37 -7.35 6.40
N LEU A 165 3.03 -7.84 5.35
CA LEU A 165 2.71 -7.46 3.97
C LEU A 165 1.32 -7.91 3.54
N ILE A 166 0.95 -9.17 3.78
CA ILE A 166 -0.39 -9.69 3.48
C ILE A 166 -1.46 -8.90 4.25
N ASN A 167 -1.23 -8.58 5.52
CA ASN A 167 -2.15 -7.74 6.29
C ASN A 167 -2.31 -6.35 5.65
N THR A 168 -1.22 -5.79 5.13
CA THR A 168 -1.22 -4.50 4.41
C THR A 168 -2.04 -4.60 3.13
N ILE A 169 -1.81 -5.62 2.30
CA ILE A 169 -2.54 -5.84 1.04
C ILE A 169 -4.05 -6.03 1.30
N ILE A 170 -4.43 -6.87 2.28
CA ILE A 170 -5.84 -7.07 2.67
C ILE A 170 -6.49 -5.75 3.08
N THR A 171 -5.77 -4.91 3.83
CA THR A 171 -6.26 -3.60 4.26
C THR A 171 -6.48 -2.67 3.07
N GLN A 172 -5.55 -2.63 2.12
CA GLN A 172 -5.68 -1.85 0.88
C GLN A 172 -6.87 -2.35 0.03
N PHE A 173 -7.01 -3.67 -0.10
CA PHE A 173 -8.09 -4.33 -0.85
C PHE A 173 -9.48 -4.07 -0.27
N ASN A 174 -9.59 -3.80 1.04
CA ASN A 174 -10.85 -3.36 1.65
C ASN A 174 -11.32 -1.97 1.17
N CYS A 175 -10.45 -1.18 0.55
CA CYS A 175 -10.80 0.12 -0.01
C CYS A 175 -11.22 0.03 -1.49
N LEU A 176 -10.92 -1.09 -2.15
CA LEU A 176 -11.21 -1.32 -3.57
C LEU A 176 -12.62 -1.90 -3.75
N SER A 177 -13.23 -1.59 -4.89
CA SER A 177 -14.54 -2.16 -5.26
C SER A 177 -14.43 -3.65 -5.55
N ASP A 178 -15.55 -4.37 -5.45
CA ASP A 178 -15.59 -5.81 -5.74
C ASP A 178 -15.26 -6.14 -7.22
N ASN A 179 -15.30 -5.15 -8.13
CA ASN A 179 -15.00 -5.34 -9.55
C ASN A 179 -13.53 -5.73 -9.81
N TYR A 180 -12.62 -5.36 -8.91
CA TYR A 180 -11.20 -5.77 -8.98
C TYR A 180 -10.98 -7.25 -8.58
N PHE A 181 -12.06 -7.98 -8.22
CA PHE A 181 -11.99 -9.38 -7.82
C PHE A 181 -12.58 -10.32 -8.88
N SER A 182 -12.60 -9.89 -10.14
CA SER A 182 -12.86 -10.78 -11.27
C SER A 182 -11.78 -11.87 -11.34
N PRO A 183 -12.11 -13.13 -11.69
CA PRO A 183 -11.11 -14.18 -11.90
C PRO A 183 -10.04 -13.82 -12.96
N ASP A 184 -10.39 -12.97 -13.92
CA ASP A 184 -9.49 -12.53 -14.99
C ASP A 184 -8.64 -11.31 -14.61
N ASP A 185 -8.81 -10.78 -13.40
CA ASP A 185 -8.03 -9.66 -12.89
C ASP A 185 -6.61 -10.11 -12.51
N GLU A 186 -5.63 -9.28 -12.84
CA GLU A 186 -4.21 -9.56 -12.58
C GLU A 186 -3.89 -9.63 -11.08
N PHE A 187 -4.58 -8.84 -10.24
CA PHE A 187 -4.41 -8.87 -8.79
C PHE A 187 -4.83 -10.22 -8.21
N ILE A 188 -5.87 -10.83 -8.75
CA ILE A 188 -6.35 -12.13 -8.29
C ILE A 188 -5.40 -13.23 -8.69
N ARG A 189 -4.97 -13.28 -9.96
CA ARG A 189 -3.96 -14.25 -10.40
C ARG A 189 -2.67 -14.13 -9.60
N GLY A 190 -2.14 -12.92 -9.44
CA GLY A 190 -0.92 -12.67 -8.68
C GLY A 190 -1.06 -13.05 -7.20
N SER A 191 -2.20 -12.75 -6.58
CA SER A 191 -2.48 -13.16 -5.19
C SER A 191 -2.54 -14.68 -5.05
N MET A 192 -3.16 -15.40 -6.00
CA MET A 192 -3.23 -16.86 -5.96
C MET A 192 -1.85 -17.51 -6.11
N ASN A 193 -1.00 -17.00 -7.01
CA ASN A 193 0.39 -17.48 -7.15
C ASN A 193 1.18 -17.26 -5.85
N LEU A 194 1.04 -16.08 -5.23
CA LEU A 194 1.69 -15.79 -3.95
C LEU A 194 1.22 -16.73 -2.83
N ILE A 195 -0.09 -17.01 -2.77
CA ILE A 195 -0.69 -17.94 -1.80
C ILE A 195 -0.15 -19.35 -2.02
N GLU A 196 -0.04 -19.82 -3.27
CA GLU A 196 0.52 -21.12 -3.61
C GLU A 196 1.99 -21.22 -3.15
N ASP A 197 2.81 -20.23 -3.51
CA ASP A 197 4.22 -20.20 -3.09
C ASP A 197 4.34 -20.20 -1.56
N MET A 198 3.57 -19.36 -0.85
CA MET A 198 3.60 -19.33 0.62
C MET A 198 3.14 -20.65 1.26
N ASN A 199 2.25 -21.42 0.62
CA ASN A 199 1.84 -22.72 1.14
C ASN A 199 2.90 -23.80 0.95
N ASP A 200 3.56 -23.82 -0.22
CA ASP A 200 4.47 -24.88 -0.63
C ASP A 200 5.78 -24.91 0.18
N ILE A 201 6.28 -23.73 0.54
CA ILE A 201 7.59 -23.57 1.19
C ILE A 201 7.52 -22.89 2.56
N GLY A 202 6.32 -22.49 2.97
CA GLY A 202 6.14 -21.67 4.15
C GLY A 202 6.41 -22.40 5.45
N THR A 203 6.95 -21.65 6.41
CA THR A 203 6.76 -21.96 7.83
C THR A 203 5.27 -22.05 8.15
N LYS A 204 4.91 -22.64 9.30
CA LYS A 204 3.51 -22.71 9.73
C LYS A 204 2.84 -21.32 9.72
N ASP A 205 3.55 -20.28 10.13
CA ASP A 205 3.03 -18.91 10.16
C ASP A 205 2.74 -18.38 8.75
N LEU A 206 3.58 -18.70 7.75
CA LEU A 206 3.35 -18.36 6.35
C LEU A 206 2.14 -19.12 5.78
N GLN A 207 2.01 -20.42 6.08
CA GLN A 207 0.88 -21.24 5.64
C GLN A 207 -0.45 -20.75 6.26
N ASP A 208 -0.45 -20.44 7.56
CA ASP A 208 -1.61 -19.88 8.25
C ASP A 208 -2.00 -18.52 7.65
N LYS A 209 -1.02 -17.69 7.30
CA LYS A 209 -1.26 -16.41 6.63
C LYS A 209 -1.75 -16.58 5.19
N ALA A 210 -1.20 -17.53 4.44
CA ALA A 210 -1.64 -17.85 3.08
C ALA A 210 -3.11 -18.31 3.07
N LYS A 211 -3.48 -19.14 4.05
CA LYS A 211 -4.87 -19.56 4.26
C LYS A 211 -5.79 -18.37 4.56
N GLU A 212 -5.41 -17.49 5.49
CA GLU A 212 -6.18 -16.27 5.79
C GLU A 212 -6.39 -15.42 4.53
N PHE A 213 -5.33 -15.25 3.73
CA PHE A 213 -5.42 -14.46 2.51
C PHE A 213 -6.30 -15.11 1.45
N ASN A 214 -6.20 -16.43 1.28
CA ASN A 214 -7.06 -17.19 0.38
C ASN A 214 -8.54 -17.08 0.78
N ASP A 215 -8.85 -17.23 2.07
CA ASP A 215 -10.21 -17.09 2.59
C ASP A 215 -10.76 -15.68 2.32
N TYR A 216 -9.93 -14.65 2.50
CA TYR A 216 -10.28 -13.27 2.15
C TYR A 216 -10.61 -13.11 0.66
N ILE A 217 -9.73 -13.57 -0.23
CA ILE A 217 -9.90 -13.44 -1.69
C ILE A 217 -11.16 -14.18 -2.15
N ASN A 218 -11.37 -15.42 -1.68
CA ASN A 218 -12.56 -16.21 -2.02
C ASN A 218 -13.86 -15.52 -1.55
N LYS A 219 -13.86 -14.94 -0.34
CA LYS A 219 -15.00 -14.17 0.16
C LYS A 219 -15.32 -12.96 -0.74
N ARG A 220 -14.31 -12.24 -1.23
CA ARG A 220 -14.52 -11.10 -2.16
C ARG A 220 -15.01 -11.56 -3.53
N ARG A 221 -14.46 -12.65 -4.08
CA ARG A 221 -14.91 -13.24 -5.36
C ARG A 221 -16.38 -13.66 -5.32
N VAL A 222 -16.83 -14.29 -4.23
CA VAL A 222 -18.25 -14.66 -4.08
C VAL A 222 -19.15 -13.43 -4.10
N LYS A 223 -18.73 -12.30 -3.50
CA LYS A 223 -19.49 -11.04 -3.57
C LYS A 223 -19.54 -10.49 -4.99
N TYR A 224 -18.42 -10.48 -5.70
CA TYR A 224 -18.36 -10.07 -7.11
C TYR A 224 -19.38 -10.82 -7.97
N PHE A 225 -19.42 -12.16 -7.88
CA PHE A 225 -20.37 -12.96 -8.65
C PHE A 225 -21.83 -12.68 -8.30
N LYS A 226 -22.15 -12.46 -7.01
CA LYS A 226 -23.52 -12.11 -6.60
C LYS A 226 -23.97 -10.78 -7.19
N ASN A 227 -23.11 -9.76 -7.13
CA ASN A 227 -23.41 -8.44 -7.67
C ASN A 227 -23.57 -8.47 -9.21
N GLY A 228 -22.80 -9.33 -9.89
CA GLY A 228 -22.91 -9.54 -11.34
C GLY A 228 -24.22 -10.20 -11.79
N ILE A 229 -24.83 -11.05 -10.96
CA ILE A 229 -26.12 -11.70 -11.27
C ILE A 229 -27.30 -10.72 -11.07
N GLU A 230 -27.21 -9.80 -10.10
CA GLU A 230 -28.27 -8.82 -9.80
C GLU A 230 -28.32 -7.62 -10.76
N SER A 231 -27.34 -7.50 -11.67
CA SER A 231 -27.22 -6.40 -12.64
C SER A 231 -27.62 -6.78 -14.08
N VAL A 232 -28.13 -7.99 -14.27
CA VAL A 232 -28.66 -8.54 -15.53
C VAL A 232 -30.18 -8.70 -15.41
#